data_AF-A0A257X283-F1
#
_entry.id   AF-A0A257X283-F1
#
_cell.length_a   1.000
_cell.length_b   1.000
_cell.length_c   1.000
_cell.angle_alpha   90.00
_cell.angle_beta   90.00
_cell.angle_gamma   90.00
#
_symmetry.space_group_name_H-M   'P 1'
#
loop_
_entity.id
_entity.type
_entity.pdbx_description
1 polymer ?
#
loop_
_entity_poly.entity_id
_entity_poly.type
_entity_poly.pdbx_seq_one_letter_code
_entity_poly.pdbx_strand_id
1 'polypeptide(L)' 'NVARETFVDLGGVVQPAPAPRFSATPGKIQGPPPRVGGDNDTALADWGFSAEAISDLKTSGAL' A
#
# COMPACT_ATOMS: atom_id res chain seq x y z
N ASN A 1 23.67 -7.44 -13.31
CA ASN A 1 22.41 -6.96 -12.65
C ASN A 1 21.25 -7.94 -12.90
N VAL A 2 21.13 -8.53 -14.10
CA VAL A 2 20.05 -9.45 -14.49
C VAL A 2 19.97 -10.71 -13.60
N ALA A 3 21.09 -11.41 -13.37
CA ALA A 3 21.13 -12.60 -12.51
C ALA A 3 20.73 -12.35 -11.04
N ARG A 4 20.70 -11.06 -10.62
CA ARG A 4 20.28 -10.65 -9.28
C ARG A 4 18.92 -9.99 -9.29
N GLU A 5 18.17 -10.02 -10.40
CA GLU A 5 16.83 -9.44 -10.53
C GLU A 5 16.73 -8.02 -9.92
N THR A 6 17.76 -7.19 -10.17
CA THR A 6 17.84 -5.85 -9.55
C THR A 6 16.67 -4.95 -9.97
N PHE A 7 16.11 -5.20 -11.14
CA PHE A 7 14.89 -4.56 -11.64
C PHE A 7 13.86 -5.64 -11.95
N VAL A 8 12.59 -5.33 -11.73
CA VAL A 8 11.45 -6.19 -12.00
C VAL A 8 10.41 -5.40 -12.79
N ASP A 9 9.71 -6.07 -13.70
CA ASP A 9 8.50 -5.52 -14.33
C ASP A 9 7.29 -5.94 -13.48
N LEU A 10 6.50 -4.97 -13.04
CA LEU A 10 5.24 -5.24 -12.37
C LEU A 10 4.19 -4.23 -12.84
N GLY A 11 3.09 -4.74 -13.41
CA GLY A 11 2.04 -3.90 -13.98
C GLY A 11 2.49 -3.09 -15.20
N GLY A 12 3.48 -3.57 -15.96
CA GLY A 12 4.02 -2.88 -17.13
C GLY A 12 5.00 -1.75 -16.79
N VAL A 13 5.43 -1.66 -15.53
CA VAL A 13 6.38 -0.67 -15.05
C VAL A 13 7.64 -1.39 -14.55
N VAL A 14 8.78 -1.08 -15.17
CA VAL A 14 10.09 -1.54 -14.72
C VAL A 14 10.54 -0.69 -13.53
N GLN A 15 10.77 -1.35 -12.40
CA GLN A 15 11.17 -0.70 -11.15
C GLN A 15 12.21 -1.53 -10.39
N PRO A 16 13.00 -0.92 -9.49
CA PRO A 16 13.93 -1.66 -8.65
C PRO A 16 13.21 -2.69 -7.77
N ALA A 17 13.78 -3.88 -7.64
CA ALA A 17 13.33 -4.84 -6.64
C ALA A 17 13.68 -4.35 -5.22
N PRO A 18 12.91 -4.73 -4.17
CA PRO A 18 13.20 -4.36 -2.79
C PRO A 18 14.63 -4.70 -2.35
N ALA A 19 15.26 -3.77 -1.62
CA ALA A 19 16.61 -3.91 -1.07
C ALA A 19 16.69 -3.38 0.38
N PRO A 20 17.50 -3.98 1.26
CA PRO A 20 18.36 -5.16 1.06
C PRO A 20 17.60 -6.48 0.87
N ARG A 21 18.25 -7.48 0.25
CA ARG A 21 17.65 -8.81 0.01
C ARG A 21 17.87 -9.71 1.22
N PHE A 22 16.98 -9.61 2.20
CA PHE A 22 16.99 -10.50 3.35
C PHE A 22 16.71 -11.94 2.92
N SER A 23 17.47 -12.90 3.48
CA SER A 23 17.31 -14.31 3.18
C SER A 23 16.12 -14.95 3.91
N ALA A 24 15.87 -14.56 5.17
CA ALA A 24 14.81 -15.13 6.00
C ALA A 24 13.44 -14.51 5.73
N THR A 25 13.39 -13.19 5.48
CA THR A 25 12.15 -12.45 5.22
C THR A 25 12.30 -11.55 3.99
N PRO A 26 12.31 -12.13 2.77
CA PRO A 26 12.42 -11.33 1.55
C PRO A 26 11.30 -10.30 1.46
N GLY A 27 11.66 -9.04 1.21
CA GLY A 27 10.67 -7.99 0.90
C GLY A 27 9.97 -8.27 -0.43
N LYS A 28 8.74 -7.77 -0.58
CA LYS A 28 7.96 -7.88 -1.82
C LYS A 28 7.28 -6.56 -2.14
N ILE A 29 7.09 -6.28 -3.44
CA ILE A 29 6.21 -5.20 -3.89
C ILE A 29 4.77 -5.63 -3.59
N GLN A 30 4.03 -4.80 -2.86
CA GLN A 30 2.71 -5.18 -2.32
C GLN A 30 1.52 -4.73 -3.18
N GLY A 31 1.76 -3.95 -4.23
CA GLY A 31 0.72 -3.48 -5.14
C GLY A 31 1.09 -2.14 -5.77
N PRO A 32 0.18 -1.58 -6.60
CA PRO A 32 0.32 -0.21 -7.08
C PRO A 32 0.15 0.80 -5.92
N PRO A 33 0.54 2.07 -6.12
CA PRO A 33 0.19 3.15 -5.19
C PRO A 33 -1.32 3.21 -4.97
N PRO A 34 -1.80 3.43 -3.73
CA PRO A 34 -3.22 3.57 -3.47
C PRO A 34 -3.76 4.84 -4.13
N ARG A 35 -5.06 4.83 -4.47
CA ARG A 35 -5.77 6.05 -4.87
C ARG A 35 -5.90 7.00 -3.67
N VAL A 36 -6.06 8.30 -3.91
CA VAL A 36 -6.39 9.26 -2.85
C VAL A 36 -7.66 8.79 -2.13
N GLY A 37 -7.58 8.70 -0.80
CA GLY A 37 -8.66 8.19 0.06
C GLY A 37 -8.92 6.67 -0.05
N GLY A 38 -8.04 5.92 -0.73
CA GLY A 38 -8.24 4.49 -1.01
C GLY A 38 -8.39 3.62 0.23
N ASP A 39 -7.71 3.99 1.31
CA ASP A 39 -7.59 3.21 2.53
C ASP A 39 -8.24 3.89 3.76
N ASN A 40 -8.96 5.01 3.58
CA ASN A 40 -9.53 5.81 4.68
C ASN A 40 -10.35 4.95 5.66
N ASP A 41 -11.28 4.13 5.13
CA ASP A 41 -12.17 3.31 5.94
C ASP A 41 -11.42 2.24 6.73
N THR A 42 -10.47 1.55 6.08
CA THR A 42 -9.69 0.48 6.73
C THR A 42 -8.76 1.05 7.79
N ALA A 43 -8.05 2.14 7.48
CA ALA A 43 -7.15 2.78 8.44
C ALA A 43 -7.90 3.34 9.67
N LEU A 44 -9.06 3.98 9.47
CA LEU A 44 -9.86 4.50 10.58
C LEU A 44 -10.46 3.37 11.44
N ALA A 45 -10.92 2.29 10.81
CA ALA A 45 -11.40 1.12 11.53
C ALA A 45 -10.27 0.46 12.36
N ASP A 46 -9.06 0.34 11.79
CA ASP A 46 -7.88 -0.18 12.50
C ASP A 46 -7.48 0.70 13.71
N TRP A 47 -7.77 2.00 13.66
CA TRP A 47 -7.60 2.93 14.78
C TRP A 47 -8.77 2.93 15.77
N GLY A 48 -9.83 2.15 15.52
CA GLY A 48 -10.95 1.97 16.44
C GLY A 48 -12.13 2.91 16.23
N PHE A 49 -12.23 3.61 15.09
CA PHE A 49 -13.42 4.36 14.75
C PHE A 49 -14.59 3.42 14.42
N SER A 50 -15.79 3.77 14.89
CA SER A 50 -16.99 3.03 14.51
C SER A 50 -17.39 3.34 13.07
N ALA A 51 -18.18 2.47 12.46
CA ALA A 51 -18.67 2.67 11.09
C ALA A 51 -19.51 3.96 10.98
N GLU A 52 -20.26 4.29 12.04
CA GLU A 52 -21.06 5.51 12.13
C GLU A 52 -20.16 6.75 12.14
N ALA A 53 -19.10 6.76 12.97
CA ALA A 53 -18.15 7.87 13.03
C ALA A 53 -17.44 8.09 11.68
N ILE A 54 -17.06 7.02 10.98
CA ILE A 54 -16.47 7.12 9.63
C ILE A 54 -17.47 7.71 8.63
N SER A 55 -18.74 7.29 8.70
CA SER A 55 -19.81 7.83 7.85
C SER A 55 -20.05 9.32 8.09
N ASP A 56 -20.00 9.77 9.34
CA ASP A 56 -20.15 11.18 9.71
C ASP A 56 -19.00 12.03 9.16
N LEU A 57 -17.76 11.52 9.18
CA LEU A 57 -16.61 12.19 8.59
C LEU A 57 -16.75 12.35 7.06
N LYS A 58 -17.25 11.33 6.36
CA LYS A 58 -17.56 11.43 4.92
C LYS A 58 -18.66 12.45 4.65
N THR A 59 -19.72 12.44 5.46
CA THR A 59 -20.88 13.34 5.27
C THR A 59 -20.52 14.79 5.55
N SER A 60 -19.62 15.04 6.50
CA SER A 60 -19.12 16.38 6.83
C SER A 60 -18.07 16.93 5.84
N GLY A 61 -17.59 16.11 4.90
CA GLY A 61 -16.54 16.48 3.94
C GLY A 61 -15.14 16.54 4.54
N ALA A 62 -14.93 15.90 5.70
CA ALA A 62 -13.62 15.77 6.33
C ALA A 62 -12.74 14.68 5.69
N LEU A 63 -13.34 13.80 4.87
CA LEU A 63 -12.70 12.74 4.08
C LEU A 63 -13.02 12.91 2.60
#